data_AF-A0A535ZYS3-F1
#
_entry.id   AF-A0A535ZYS3-F1
#
_cell.length_a   1.000
_cell.length_b   1.000
_cell.length_c   1.000
_cell.angle_alpha   90.00
_cell.angle_beta   90.00
_cell.angle_gamma   90.00
#
_symmetry.space_group_name_H-M   'P 1'
#
loop_
_entity.id
_entity.type
_entity.pdbx_description
1 polymer ?
#
loop_
_entity_poly.entity_id
_entity_poly.type
_entity_poly.pdbx_seq_one_letter_code
_entity_poly.pdbx_strand_id
1 'polypeptide(L)'
;MPNFFDRLEWRNAGPYRGGRVAAVAGDPRDRNTFYFGSTGGGVWKTMDGGQYWENTTDRFFKRASVGAIAVAQADPNVIYVGM
;
A
#
# COMPACT_ATOMS: atom_id res chain seq x y z
N MET A 1 1.22 35.43 1.00
CA MET A 1 -0.11 35.00 1.48
C MET A 1 -0.21 33.50 1.26
N PRO A 2 -0.72 32.70 2.21
CA PRO A 2 -1.00 31.28 1.96
C PRO A 2 -1.93 31.14 0.76
N ASN A 3 -1.69 30.16 -0.09
CA ASN A 3 -2.54 29.88 -1.24
C ASN A 3 -3.88 29.30 -0.74
N PHE A 4 -4.97 29.59 -1.44
CA PHE A 4 -6.31 29.15 -1.05
C PHE A 4 -6.40 27.62 -0.87
N PHE A 5 -5.57 26.88 -1.59
CA PHE A 5 -5.56 25.42 -1.61
C PHE A 5 -4.70 24.76 -0.52
N ASP A 6 -3.95 25.54 0.27
CA ASP A 6 -2.99 24.98 1.25
C ASP A 6 -3.65 24.21 2.40
N ARG A 7 -4.98 24.33 2.56
CA ARG A 7 -5.78 23.61 3.58
C ARG A 7 -6.65 22.50 3.01
N LEU A 8 -6.53 22.20 1.72
CA LEU A 8 -7.30 21.11 1.13
C LEU A 8 -6.66 19.76 1.47
N GLU A 9 -7.49 18.84 1.95
CA GLU A 9 -7.11 17.46 2.18
C GLU A 9 -7.65 16.58 1.06
N TRP A 10 -6.79 15.69 0.56
CA TRP A 10 -7.21 14.66 -0.37
C TRP A 10 -8.10 13.65 0.34
N ARG A 11 -9.26 13.38 -0.25
CA ARG A 11 -10.16 12.31 0.19
C ARG A 11 -10.42 11.34 -0.93
N ASN A 12 -10.66 10.08 -0.57
CA ASN A 12 -11.12 9.08 -1.54
C ASN A 12 -12.50 9.50 -2.09
N ALA A 13 -12.63 9.52 -3.43
CA ALA A 13 -13.90 9.79 -4.11
C ALA A 13 -14.70 8.50 -4.42
N GLY A 14 -14.13 7.33 -4.11
CA GLY A 14 -14.68 6.02 -4.42
C GLY A 14 -14.13 5.41 -5.72
N PRO A 15 -14.36 4.09 -5.95
CA PRO A 15 -14.81 3.12 -4.95
C PRO A 15 -13.73 2.89 -3.86
N TYR A 16 -14.18 2.61 -2.63
CA TYR A 16 -13.28 2.42 -1.48
C TYR A 16 -12.38 1.18 -1.65
N ARG A 17 -12.85 0.19 -2.40
CA ARG A 17 -12.14 -1.04 -2.76
C ARG A 17 -12.36 -1.31 -4.23
N GLY A 18 -11.42 -0.88 -5.06
CA GLY A 18 -11.45 -1.09 -6.50
C GLY A 18 -10.05 -1.03 -7.09
N GLY A 19 -9.92 -1.48 -8.33
CA GLY A 19 -8.64 -1.57 -9.02
C GLY A 19 -8.07 -2.99 -9.06
N ARG A 20 -6.89 -3.12 -9.66
CA ARG A 20 -6.24 -4.42 -9.91
C ARG A 20 -5.07 -4.63 -8.96
N VAL A 21 -5.10 -5.76 -8.28
CA VAL A 21 -3.99 -6.29 -7.48
C VAL A 21 -3.16 -7.22 -8.35
N ALA A 22 -1.84 -6.98 -8.41
CA ALA A 22 -0.91 -7.79 -9.19
C ALA A 22 0.00 -8.68 -8.33
N ALA A 23 0.24 -8.29 -7.08
CA ALA A 23 1.08 -9.03 -6.15
C ALA A 23 0.51 -8.99 -4.73
N VAL A 24 0.76 -10.05 -3.96
CA VAL A 24 0.42 -10.16 -2.54
C VAL A 24 1.55 -10.84 -1.78
N ALA A 25 1.78 -10.44 -0.54
CA ALA A 25 2.71 -11.11 0.37
C ALA A 25 2.23 -10.98 1.82
N GLY A 26 2.38 -12.05 2.60
CA GLY A 26 2.01 -12.07 4.02
C GLY A 26 3.22 -11.96 4.93
N ASP A 27 3.01 -11.42 6.13
CA ASP A 27 3.98 -11.53 7.21
C ASP A 27 4.04 -12.99 7.69
N PRO A 28 5.23 -13.63 7.74
CA PRO A 28 5.35 -15.01 8.19
C PRO A 28 5.12 -15.21 9.70
N ARG A 29 5.11 -14.14 10.50
CA ARG A 29 4.95 -14.15 11.95
C ARG A 29 3.55 -13.73 12.41
N ASP A 30 2.79 -13.03 11.57
CA ASP A 30 1.45 -12.57 11.88
C ASP A 30 0.48 -12.76 10.72
N ARG A 31 -0.48 -13.67 10.90
CA ARG A 31 -1.52 -13.99 9.91
C ARG A 31 -2.46 -12.84 9.57
N ASN A 32 -2.55 -11.81 10.41
CA ASN A 32 -3.40 -10.65 10.18
C ASN A 32 -2.67 -9.54 9.41
N THR A 33 -1.35 -9.63 9.29
CA THR A 33 -0.52 -8.66 8.59
C THR A 33 -0.15 -9.16 7.21
N PHE A 34 -0.61 -8.45 6.18
CA PHE A 34 -0.24 -8.75 4.80
C PHE A 34 -0.35 -7.51 3.92
N TYR A 35 0.24 -7.63 2.73
CA TYR A 35 0.46 -6.54 1.79
C TYR A 35 -0.08 -6.91 0.42
N PHE A 36 -0.55 -5.92 -0.33
CA PHE A 36 -0.81 -6.06 -1.75
C PHE A 36 -0.17 -4.93 -2.56
N GLY A 37 0.16 -5.26 -3.81
CA GLY A 37 0.68 -4.34 -4.82
C GLY A 37 -0.41 -4.01 -5.83
N SER A 38 -0.72 -2.72 -5.96
CA SER A 38 -1.66 -2.22 -6.96
C SER A 38 -0.95 -1.91 -8.27
N THR A 39 -1.65 -2.11 -9.40
CA THR A 39 -1.14 -1.72 -10.73
C THR A 39 -0.99 -0.20 -10.90
N GLY A 40 -1.62 0.60 -10.05
CA GLY A 40 -1.55 2.08 -10.14
C GLY A 40 -1.75 2.79 -8.81
N GLY A 41 -1.47 2.12 -7.70
CA GLY A 41 -1.76 2.63 -6.36
C GLY A 41 -0.69 2.33 -5.31
N GLY A 42 0.47 1.79 -5.70
CA GLY A 42 1.56 1.47 -4.78
C GLY A 42 1.31 0.23 -3.94
N VAL A 43 1.94 0.17 -2.77
CA VAL A 43 1.81 -0.92 -1.80
C VAL A 43 0.85 -0.53 -0.69
N TRP A 44 -0.03 -1.48 -0.34
CA TRP A 44 -0.99 -1.33 0.74
C TRP A 44 -0.75 -2.41 1.78
N LYS A 45 -0.93 -2.05 3.05
CA LYS A 45 -0.78 -2.92 4.21
C LYS A 45 -2.10 -3.02 4.97
N THR A 46 -2.40 -4.21 5.47
CA THR A 46 -3.37 -4.43 6.53
C THR A 46 -2.67 -5.07 7.74
N MET A 47 -3.25 -4.89 8.92
CA MET A 47 -2.83 -5.52 10.18
C MET A 47 -4.03 -6.14 10.92
N ASP A 48 -5.22 -6.12 10.31
CA ASP A 48 -6.49 -6.54 10.93
C ASP A 48 -7.23 -7.59 10.09
N GLY A 49 -6.51 -8.32 9.24
CA GLY A 49 -7.10 -9.36 8.40
C GLY A 49 -7.80 -8.81 7.14
N GLY A 50 -7.49 -7.57 6.73
CA GLY A 50 -8.04 -6.95 5.52
C GLY A 50 -9.32 -6.15 5.74
N GLN A 51 -9.65 -5.79 6.99
CA GLN A 51 -10.75 -4.89 7.29
C GLN A 51 -10.35 -3.45 6.95
N TYR A 52 -9.15 -3.02 7.36
CA TYR A 52 -8.54 -1.75 7.02
C TYR A 52 -7.27 -1.92 6.19
N TRP A 53 -7.04 -0.94 5.30
CA TRP A 53 -5.89 -0.89 4.40
C TRP A 53 -5.29 0.49 4.40
N GLU A 54 -3.97 0.56 4.60
CA GLU A 54 -3.19 1.79 4.57
C GLU A 54 -2.19 1.74 3.41
N ASN A 55 -2.04 2.85 2.69
CA ASN A 55 -1.02 2.97 1.64
C ASN A 55 0.33 3.32 2.27
N THR A 56 1.28 2.39 2.24
CA THR A 56 2.62 2.56 2.85
C THR A 56 3.59 3.31 1.96
N THR A 57 3.21 3.58 0.70
CA THR A 57 4.10 4.12 -0.33
C THR A 57 3.67 5.48 -0.86
N ASP A 58 2.51 5.98 -0.41
CA ASP A 58 2.05 7.31 -0.76
C ASP A 58 3.14 8.34 -0.44
N ARG A 59 3.37 9.26 -1.38
CA ARG A 59 4.43 10.30 -1.33
C ARG A 59 5.87 9.82 -1.42
N PHE A 60 6.16 8.52 -1.31
CA PHE A 60 7.52 7.98 -1.43
C PHE A 60 7.85 7.51 -2.83
N PHE A 61 6.90 6.84 -3.50
CA PHE A 61 7.15 6.28 -4.81
C PHE A 61 6.89 7.29 -5.93
N LYS A 62 7.82 7.36 -6.89
CA LYS A 62 7.64 8.13 -8.14
C LYS A 62 6.85 7.37 -9.21
N ARG A 63 6.61 6.06 -9.02
CA ARG A 63 5.81 5.18 -9.90
C ARG A 63 4.87 4.37 -9.04
N ALA A 64 3.64 4.18 -9.51
CA ALA A 64 2.58 3.56 -8.70
C ALA A 64 2.29 2.10 -9.07
N SER A 65 2.91 1.57 -10.12
CA SER A 65 2.73 0.17 -10.53
C SER A 65 3.61 -0.74 -9.70
N VAL A 66 3.01 -1.75 -9.09
CA VAL A 66 3.71 -2.79 -8.33
C VAL A 66 3.40 -4.15 -8.94
N GLY A 67 4.41 -4.78 -9.52
CA GLY A 67 4.31 -6.11 -10.15
C GLY A 67 4.74 -7.27 -9.24
N ALA A 68 5.51 -7.01 -8.18
CA ALA A 68 5.96 -8.03 -7.24
C ALA A 68 6.14 -7.48 -5.82
N ILE A 69 5.84 -8.29 -4.81
CA ILE A 69 6.11 -7.98 -3.39
C ILE A 69 6.64 -9.24 -2.70
N ALA A 70 7.65 -9.09 -1.86
CA ALA A 70 8.12 -10.15 -0.96
C ALA A 70 8.44 -9.59 0.43
N VAL A 71 8.00 -10.27 1.48
CA VAL A 71 8.39 -9.98 2.87
C VAL A 71 9.62 -10.82 3.21
N ALA A 72 10.66 -10.20 3.78
CA ALA A 72 11.85 -10.94 4.17
C ALA A 72 11.55 -11.87 5.34
N GLN A 73 11.86 -13.17 5.20
CA GLN A 73 11.58 -14.13 6.28
C GLN A 73 12.42 -13.88 7.55
N ALA A 74 13.66 -13.43 7.37
CA ALA A 74 14.57 -13.15 8.49
C ALA A 74 14.11 -11.94 9.32
N ASP A 75 13.53 -10.93 8.68
CA ASP A 75 12.99 -9.74 9.33
C ASP A 75 11.76 -9.20 8.55
N PRO A 76 10.53 -9.48 9.02
CA PRO A 76 9.31 -9.01 8.36
C PRO A 76 9.14 -7.49 8.31
N ASN A 77 9.97 -6.72 9.00
CA ASN A 77 10.01 -5.26 8.83
C ASN A 77 10.64 -4.83 7.50
N VAL A 78 11.32 -5.75 6.80
CA VAL A 78 11.93 -5.50 5.49
C VAL A 78 11.07 -6.09 4.38
N ILE A 79 10.70 -5.24 3.42
CA ILE A 79 9.82 -5.60 2.30
C ILE A 79 10.50 -5.19 0.99
N TYR A 80 10.53 -6.11 0.04
CA TYR A 80 11.02 -5.86 -1.31
C TYR A 80 9.85 -5.65 -2.27
N VAL A 81 9.99 -4.67 -3.16
CA VAL A 81 8.95 -4.27 -4.12
C VAL A 81 9.55 -4.23 -5.52
N GLY A 82 8.96 -4.99 -6.44
CA GLY A 82 9.24 -4.93 -7.87
C GLY A 82 8.20 -4.07 -8.59
N MET A 83 8.67 -3.12 -9.39
CA MET A 83 7.84 -2.17 -10.16
C MET A 83 7.45 -2.72 -11.52
#